data_AF-A0A537WHZ4-F1
#
_entry.id   AF-A0A537WHZ4-F1
#
_cell.length_a   1.000
_cell.length_b   1.000
_cell.length_c   1.000
_cell.angle_alpha   90.00
_cell.angle_beta   90.00
_cell.angle_gamma   90.00
#
_symmetry.space_group_name_H-M   'P 1'
#
loop_
_entity.id
_entity.type
_entity.pdbx_description
1 polymer ?
#
loop_
_entity_poly.entity_id
_entity_poly.type
_entity_poly.pdbx_seq_one_letter_code
_entity_poly.pdbx_strand_id
1 'polypeptide(L)'
;MSRAAAIAAAQAYFDEGRFTADLARRVAIPTESQVEERASVLRAYLADEIAPSFARLGFSSEIVDNPVNKTGARGGPMLIAERREPGAATTVFGYGHGDVIRGLEPQWHEGLSPWELKPVGERLYGRGTADNKGQHTINMAALDCVLQMRGRLGFNSVFLIETGEEIGSPGLREVCRMYQDRLRADVLIASDGPRLAPERPTIFLGARGAMNFDLIVDLRDGGH
;
A
#
# COMPACT_ATOMS: atom_id res chain seq x y z
N MET A 1 -10.88 28.07 10.13
CA MET A 1 -11.03 26.84 9.31
C MET A 1 -12.02 25.91 9.99
N SER A 2 -12.97 25.34 9.24
CA SER A 2 -13.93 24.38 9.79
C SER A 2 -13.62 22.96 9.29
N ARG A 3 -13.96 21.96 10.11
CA ARG A 3 -13.98 20.54 9.73
C ARG A 3 -14.76 20.30 8.42
N ALA A 4 -15.80 21.08 8.17
CA ALA A 4 -16.61 20.99 6.96
C ALA A 4 -15.83 21.29 5.68
N ALA A 5 -14.92 22.28 5.69
CA ALA A 5 -14.11 22.61 4.52
C ALA A 5 -13.15 21.47 4.13
N ALA A 6 -12.55 20.80 5.13
CA ALA A 6 -11.69 19.64 4.88
C ALA A 6 -12.49 18.45 4.32
N ILE A 7 -13.71 18.22 4.81
CA ILE A 7 -14.61 17.18 4.28
C ILE A 7 -15.00 17.50 2.83
N ALA A 8 -15.38 18.75 2.54
CA ALA A 8 -15.76 19.16 1.19
C ALA A 8 -14.60 19.02 0.18
N ALA A 9 -13.37 19.35 0.58
CA ALA A 9 -12.20 19.16 -0.27
C ALA A 9 -11.89 17.67 -0.53
N ALA A 10 -12.07 16.82 0.48
CA ALA A 10 -11.94 15.38 0.29
C ALA A 10 -13.02 14.86 -0.68
N GLN A 11 -14.27 15.29 -0.55
CA GLN A 11 -15.35 14.92 -1.48
C GLN A 11 -15.03 15.39 -2.92
N ALA A 12 -14.61 16.64 -3.09
CA ALA A 12 -14.21 17.17 -4.40
C ALA A 12 -13.09 16.37 -5.05
N TYR A 13 -12.10 15.87 -4.29
CA TYR A 13 -11.05 14.99 -4.82
C TYR A 13 -11.60 13.69 -5.44
N PHE A 14 -12.69 13.14 -4.92
CA PHE A 14 -13.39 12.00 -5.54
C PHE A 14 -14.28 12.44 -6.70
N ASP A 15 -15.14 13.44 -6.48
CA ASP A 15 -16.17 13.86 -7.43
C ASP A 15 -15.59 14.46 -8.72
N GLU A 16 -14.42 15.11 -8.63
CA GLU A 16 -13.68 15.65 -9.78
C GLU A 16 -12.83 14.58 -10.50
N GLY A 17 -12.90 13.32 -10.06
CA GLY A 17 -12.19 12.20 -10.68
C GLY A 17 -10.68 12.15 -10.40
N ARG A 18 -10.15 13.01 -9.52
CA ARG A 18 -8.72 13.03 -9.17
C ARG A 18 -8.29 11.72 -8.50
N PHE A 19 -9.10 11.17 -7.60
CA PHE A 19 -8.88 9.84 -7.02
C PHE A 19 -8.79 8.76 -8.11
N THR A 20 -9.76 8.72 -9.02
CA THR A 20 -9.79 7.74 -10.11
C THR A 20 -8.56 7.87 -11.00
N ALA A 21 -8.12 9.08 -11.31
CA ALA A 21 -6.93 9.32 -12.13
C ALA A 21 -5.65 8.84 -11.41
N ASP A 22 -5.50 9.13 -10.13
CA ASP A 22 -4.35 8.68 -9.33
C ASP A 22 -4.31 7.16 -9.20
N LEU A 23 -5.46 6.55 -8.90
CA LEU A 23 -5.57 5.11 -8.79
C LEU A 23 -5.34 4.42 -10.14
N ALA A 24 -5.80 5.00 -11.25
CA ALA A 24 -5.60 4.44 -12.59
C ALA A 24 -4.12 4.34 -12.95
N ARG A 25 -3.33 5.40 -12.68
CA ARG A 25 -1.87 5.36 -12.91
C ARG A 25 -1.20 4.26 -12.09
N ARG A 26 -1.63 4.07 -10.84
CA ARG A 26 -1.08 3.05 -9.94
C ARG A 26 -1.47 1.63 -10.36
N VAL A 27 -2.72 1.41 -10.75
CA VAL A 27 -3.24 0.12 -11.23
C VAL A 27 -2.54 -0.30 -12.52
N ALA A 28 -2.22 0.64 -13.41
CA ALA A 28 -1.54 0.37 -14.67
C ALA A 28 -0.11 -0.20 -14.52
N ILE A 29 0.48 -0.15 -13.32
CA ILE A 29 1.82 -0.68 -13.05
C ILE A 29 1.69 -2.10 -12.46
N PRO A 30 2.04 -3.17 -13.19
CA PRO A 30 1.80 -4.56 -12.78
C PRO A 30 2.84 -5.02 -11.73
N THR A 31 2.61 -4.64 -10.47
CA THR A 31 3.48 -4.89 -9.32
C THR A 31 3.28 -6.29 -8.71
N GLU A 32 3.36 -7.33 -9.54
CA GLU A 32 3.11 -8.72 -9.10
C GLU A 32 4.32 -9.29 -8.33
N SER A 33 4.29 -9.32 -6.99
CA SER A 33 5.42 -9.83 -6.18
C SER A 33 5.67 -11.33 -6.32
N GLN A 34 4.67 -12.07 -6.81
CA GLN A 34 4.74 -13.50 -7.10
C GLN A 34 5.45 -13.83 -8.44
N VAL A 35 5.83 -12.82 -9.21
CA VAL A 35 6.44 -12.94 -10.55
C VAL A 35 7.84 -12.32 -10.52
N GLU A 36 8.88 -13.13 -10.75
CA GLU A 36 10.27 -12.71 -10.59
C GLU A 36 10.65 -11.58 -11.56
N GLU A 37 10.13 -11.67 -12.79
CA GLU A 37 10.35 -10.71 -13.86
C GLU A 37 9.78 -9.32 -13.54
N ARG A 38 8.92 -9.20 -12.51
CA ARG A 38 8.38 -7.93 -12.03
C ARG A 38 9.23 -7.25 -10.98
N ALA A 39 10.37 -7.83 -10.55
CA ALA A 39 11.23 -7.23 -9.52
C ALA A 39 11.63 -5.77 -9.83
N SER A 40 11.98 -5.47 -11.09
CA SER A 40 12.28 -4.09 -11.51
C SER A 40 11.05 -3.18 -11.51
N VAL A 41 9.87 -3.73 -11.82
CA VAL A 41 8.58 -3.01 -11.80
C VAL A 41 8.19 -2.64 -10.37
N LEU A 42 8.41 -3.52 -9.39
CA LEU A 42 8.19 -3.21 -7.96
C LEU A 42 9.02 -2.02 -7.51
N ARG A 43 10.32 -1.99 -7.88
CA ARG A 43 11.19 -0.86 -7.58
C ARG A 43 10.74 0.42 -8.30
N ALA A 44 10.44 0.32 -9.60
CA ALA A 44 9.97 1.45 -10.39
C ALA A 44 8.67 2.05 -9.82
N TYR A 45 7.75 1.21 -9.35
CA TYR A 45 6.54 1.69 -8.67
C TYR A 45 6.86 2.55 -7.45
N LEU A 46 7.82 2.14 -6.62
CA LEU A 46 8.26 2.94 -5.47
C LEU A 46 8.95 4.24 -5.91
N ALA A 47 9.85 4.17 -6.89
CA ALA A 47 10.68 5.29 -7.32
C ALA A 47 9.92 6.34 -8.14
N ASP A 48 9.05 5.89 -9.03
CA ASP A 48 8.48 6.72 -10.09
C ASP A 48 7.03 7.14 -9.79
N GLU A 49 6.31 6.41 -8.92
CA GLU A 49 4.93 6.74 -8.56
C GLU A 49 4.77 7.09 -7.07
N ILE A 50 5.29 6.26 -6.15
CA ILE A 50 5.06 6.45 -4.71
C ILE A 50 5.92 7.57 -4.12
N ALA A 51 7.24 7.54 -4.33
CA ALA A 51 8.14 8.58 -3.81
C ALA A 51 7.76 9.99 -4.31
N PRO A 52 7.46 10.21 -5.60
CA PRO A 52 7.02 11.52 -6.08
C PRO A 52 5.67 11.95 -5.51
N SER A 53 4.77 10.99 -5.23
CA SER A 53 3.49 11.28 -4.58
C SER A 53 3.67 11.77 -3.14
N PHE A 54 4.57 11.15 -2.37
CA PHE A 54 4.95 11.64 -1.04
C PHE A 54 5.71 12.97 -1.09
N ALA A 55 6.59 13.17 -2.07
CA ALA A 55 7.36 14.40 -2.24
C ALA A 55 6.44 15.63 -2.46
N ARG A 56 5.34 15.47 -3.21
CA ARG A 56 4.31 16.54 -3.36
C ARG A 56 3.69 16.97 -2.03
N LEU A 57 3.66 16.07 -1.05
CA LEU A 57 3.18 16.32 0.31
C LEU A 57 4.28 16.80 1.26
N GLY A 58 5.49 17.08 0.75
CA GLY A 58 6.64 17.54 1.52
C GLY A 58 7.28 16.47 2.40
N PHE A 59 7.17 15.20 2.01
CA PHE A 59 7.94 14.11 2.62
C PHE A 59 9.29 13.94 1.92
N SER A 60 10.33 13.57 2.67
CA SER A 60 11.50 12.91 2.11
C SER A 60 11.25 11.42 2.01
N SER A 61 11.84 10.73 1.03
CA SER A 61 11.67 9.29 0.88
C SER A 61 12.98 8.59 0.55
N GLU A 62 13.14 7.38 1.06
CA GLU A 62 14.26 6.49 0.78
C GLU A 62 13.72 5.11 0.42
N ILE A 63 14.18 4.55 -0.70
CA ILE A 63 13.93 3.15 -1.05
C ILE A 63 15.05 2.32 -0.42
N VAL A 64 14.66 1.39 0.43
CA VAL A 64 15.56 0.49 1.14
C VAL A 64 15.50 -0.89 0.51
N ASP A 65 16.68 -1.48 0.31
CA ASP A 65 16.81 -2.82 -0.22
C ASP A 65 16.43 -3.85 0.85
N ASN A 66 15.74 -4.89 0.40
CA ASN A 66 15.34 -5.95 1.30
C ASN A 66 16.55 -6.81 1.71
N PRO A 67 16.88 -6.92 3.01
CA PRO A 67 18.07 -7.64 3.47
C PRO A 67 17.99 -9.15 3.22
N VAL A 68 16.80 -9.75 3.12
CA VAL A 68 16.66 -11.21 2.92
C VAL A 68 16.89 -11.64 1.47
N ASN A 69 16.94 -10.70 0.52
CA ASN A 69 17.37 -11.00 -0.85
C ASN A 69 18.80 -11.55 -0.90
N LYS A 70 19.63 -11.17 0.08
CA LYS A 70 21.01 -11.65 0.21
C LYS A 70 21.10 -13.09 0.69
N THR A 71 20.00 -13.67 1.18
CA THR A 71 19.92 -15.05 1.67
C THR A 71 19.13 -15.97 0.74
N GLY A 72 18.83 -15.51 -0.49
CA GLY A 72 18.07 -16.29 -1.49
C GLY A 72 16.55 -16.30 -1.29
N ALA A 73 16.04 -15.58 -0.28
CA ALA A 73 14.61 -15.36 -0.13
C ALA A 73 14.14 -14.25 -1.08
N ARG A 74 12.94 -14.38 -1.64
CA ARG A 74 12.35 -13.36 -2.52
C ARG A 74 11.71 -12.26 -1.67
N GLY A 75 12.34 -11.10 -1.57
CA GLY A 75 11.82 -9.93 -0.85
C GLY A 75 11.77 -8.70 -1.77
N GLY A 76 10.61 -8.04 -1.82
CA GLY A 76 10.47 -6.77 -2.53
C GLY A 76 11.17 -5.61 -1.80
N PRO A 77 11.68 -4.57 -2.51
CA PRO A 77 12.17 -3.36 -1.87
C PRO A 77 11.05 -2.67 -1.06
N MET A 78 11.44 -1.78 -0.14
CA MET A 78 10.48 -1.01 0.66
C MET A 78 10.81 0.47 0.55
N LEU A 79 9.82 1.33 0.74
CA LEU A 79 9.99 2.78 0.77
C LEU A 79 9.65 3.31 2.15
N ILE A 80 10.58 4.05 2.75
CA ILE A 80 10.38 4.81 3.99
C ILE A 80 10.20 6.28 3.59
N ALA A 81 9.02 6.84 3.86
CA ALA A 81 8.73 8.26 3.65
C ALA A 81 8.58 8.97 5.00
N GLU A 82 9.20 10.14 5.17
CA GLU A 82 9.19 10.89 6.43
C GLU A 82 8.86 12.37 6.21
N ARG A 83 8.00 12.90 7.07
CA ARG A 83 7.73 14.33 7.22
C ARG A 83 7.79 14.67 8.69
N ARG A 84 8.78 15.47 9.09
CA ARG A 84 8.92 15.98 10.46
C ARG A 84 8.50 17.44 10.50
N GLU A 85 7.63 17.80 11.43
CA GLU A 85 7.12 19.17 11.57
C GLU A 85 7.70 19.84 12.83
N PRO A 86 8.19 21.08 12.75
CA PRO A 86 8.71 21.78 13.92
C PRO A 86 7.70 21.84 15.07
N GLY A 87 8.13 21.42 16.27
CA GLY A 87 7.31 21.42 17.48
C GLY A 87 6.24 20.32 17.54
N ALA A 88 6.20 19.39 16.57
CA ALA A 88 5.33 18.23 16.65
C ALA A 88 5.83 17.23 17.70
N ALA A 89 5.03 17.00 18.73
CA ALA A 89 5.32 16.03 19.79
C ALA A 89 4.87 14.60 19.44
N THR A 90 3.89 14.45 18.55
CA THR A 90 3.32 13.16 18.15
C THR A 90 3.86 12.72 16.79
N THR A 91 4.16 11.43 16.66
CA THR A 91 4.52 10.77 15.41
C THR A 91 3.49 9.70 15.05
N VAL A 92 2.95 9.79 13.84
CA VAL A 92 2.01 8.82 13.26
C VAL A 92 2.74 7.97 12.22
N PHE A 93 2.70 6.65 12.38
CA PHE A 93 3.23 5.69 11.43
C PHE A 93 2.11 5.12 10.55
N GLY A 94 2.14 5.43 9.25
CA GLY A 94 1.32 4.79 8.23
C GLY A 94 1.98 3.56 7.60
N TYR A 95 1.21 2.50 7.38
CA TYR A 95 1.66 1.31 6.66
C TYR A 95 0.73 0.99 5.48
N GLY A 96 1.32 0.48 4.40
CA GLY A 96 0.62 -0.14 3.27
C GLY A 96 1.60 -0.93 2.39
N HIS A 97 1.11 -1.55 1.33
CA HIS A 97 1.95 -2.27 0.38
C HIS A 97 1.61 -1.92 -1.08
N GLY A 98 2.63 -1.95 -1.92
CA GLY A 98 2.56 -1.57 -3.33
C GLY A 98 2.49 -2.74 -4.29
N ASP A 99 2.85 -3.94 -3.82
CA ASP A 99 2.68 -5.17 -4.58
C ASP A 99 1.24 -5.65 -4.58
N VAL A 100 0.96 -6.57 -5.50
CA VAL A 100 -0.34 -7.22 -5.69
C VAL A 100 -0.12 -8.69 -6.03
N ILE A 101 -1.12 -9.54 -5.82
CA ILE A 101 -1.12 -10.86 -6.44
C ILE A 101 -1.09 -10.77 -7.98
N ARG A 102 -0.83 -11.92 -8.62
CA ARG A 102 -0.89 -12.08 -10.08
C ARG A 102 -2.14 -11.43 -10.70
N GLY A 103 -1.98 -10.91 -11.92
CA GLY A 103 -3.08 -10.30 -12.68
C GLY A 103 -4.25 -11.25 -12.89
N LEU A 104 -3.97 -12.54 -13.15
CA LEU A 104 -4.98 -13.57 -13.45
C LEU A 104 -5.90 -13.18 -14.61
N GLU A 105 -5.36 -12.54 -15.65
CA GLU A 105 -6.09 -11.98 -16.80
C GLU A 105 -7.18 -12.92 -17.37
N PRO A 106 -6.95 -14.24 -17.55
CA PRO A 106 -7.99 -15.14 -18.08
C PRO A 106 -9.22 -15.31 -17.19
N GLN A 107 -9.16 -14.90 -15.92
CA GLN A 107 -10.26 -14.99 -14.94
C GLN A 107 -11.08 -13.70 -14.86
N TRP A 108 -10.69 -12.63 -15.56
CA TRP A 108 -11.45 -11.38 -15.58
C TRP A 108 -12.65 -11.48 -16.51
N HIS A 109 -13.74 -10.80 -16.14
CA HIS A 109 -14.90 -10.68 -17.00
C HIS A 109 -14.55 -9.95 -18.30
N GLU A 110 -15.30 -10.25 -19.36
CA GLU A 110 -15.13 -9.60 -20.66
C GLU A 110 -15.15 -8.07 -20.54
N GLY A 111 -14.17 -7.43 -21.18
CA GLY A 111 -14.01 -5.98 -21.16
C GLY A 111 -13.38 -5.42 -19.87
N LEU A 112 -12.93 -6.25 -18.93
CA LEU A 112 -12.12 -5.84 -17.79
C LEU A 112 -10.68 -6.34 -17.93
N SER A 113 -9.74 -5.63 -17.32
CA SER A 113 -8.33 -5.99 -17.25
C SER A 113 -7.79 -5.71 -15.84
N PRO A 114 -6.87 -6.54 -15.31
CA PRO A 114 -6.21 -6.23 -14.04
C PRO A 114 -5.40 -4.94 -14.09
N TRP A 115 -4.86 -4.57 -15.24
CA TRP A 115 -3.94 -3.44 -15.39
C TRP A 115 -4.62 -2.17 -15.95
N GLU A 116 -5.95 -2.17 -16.03
CA GLU A 116 -6.72 -1.01 -16.44
C GLU A 116 -7.79 -0.73 -15.39
N LEU A 117 -7.78 0.48 -14.81
CA LEU A 117 -8.84 0.88 -13.91
C LEU A 117 -10.11 1.19 -14.71
N LYS A 118 -11.16 0.41 -14.49
CA LYS A 118 -12.43 0.57 -15.19
C LYS A 118 -13.61 0.75 -14.23
N PRO A 119 -14.31 1.90 -14.28
CA PRO A 119 -15.58 2.06 -13.60
C PRO A 119 -16.67 1.17 -14.21
N VAL A 120 -17.41 0.44 -13.38
CA VAL A 120 -18.63 -0.29 -13.77
C VAL A 120 -19.68 -0.07 -12.70
N GLY A 121 -20.70 0.72 -13.02
CA GLY A 121 -21.66 1.23 -12.04
C GLY A 121 -20.93 2.05 -10.98
N GLU A 122 -21.16 1.73 -9.71
CA GLU A 122 -20.55 2.40 -8.55
C GLU A 122 -19.21 1.77 -8.11
N ARG A 123 -18.65 0.86 -8.91
CA ARG A 123 -17.44 0.11 -8.55
C ARG A 123 -16.28 0.43 -9.49
N LEU A 124 -15.07 0.45 -8.95
CA LEU A 124 -13.83 0.59 -9.69
C LEU A 124 -13.12 -0.76 -9.77
N TYR A 125 -13.04 -1.32 -10.97
CA TYR A 125 -12.39 -2.60 -11.24
C TYR A 125 -10.94 -2.40 -11.68
N GLY A 126 -10.02 -3.18 -11.12
CA GLY A 126 -8.59 -3.15 -11.42
C GLY A 126 -7.80 -3.88 -10.33
N ARG A 127 -6.67 -4.50 -10.67
CA ARG A 127 -5.83 -5.18 -9.68
C ARG A 127 -5.16 -4.14 -8.79
N GLY A 128 -5.34 -4.28 -7.49
CA GLY A 128 -4.81 -3.33 -6.51
C GLY A 128 -5.81 -2.29 -6.02
N THR A 129 -7.01 -2.18 -6.59
CA THR A 129 -7.96 -1.12 -6.22
C THR A 129 -8.43 -1.21 -4.77
N ALA A 130 -8.62 -2.42 -4.27
CA ALA A 130 -9.01 -2.70 -2.89
C ALA A 130 -7.89 -3.33 -2.05
N ASP A 131 -6.75 -3.68 -2.66
CA ASP A 131 -5.68 -4.41 -1.98
C ASP A 131 -4.34 -4.23 -2.71
N ASN A 132 -3.54 -3.22 -2.41
CA ASN A 132 -3.77 -2.14 -1.44
C ASN A 132 -3.56 -0.72 -2.04
N LYS A 133 -3.44 -0.63 -3.37
CA LYS A 133 -3.20 0.63 -4.09
C LYS A 133 -4.23 1.70 -3.82
N GLY A 134 -5.51 1.34 -3.65
CA GLY A 134 -6.54 2.29 -3.26
C GLY A 134 -6.28 2.95 -1.92
N GLN A 135 -5.86 2.17 -0.92
CA GLN A 135 -5.76 2.60 0.47
C GLN A 135 -4.63 3.59 0.69
N HIS A 136 -3.41 3.32 0.22
CA HIS A 136 -2.36 4.33 0.33
C HIS A 136 -2.63 5.57 -0.54
N THR A 137 -3.41 5.45 -1.63
CA THR A 137 -3.92 6.61 -2.38
C THR A 137 -4.84 7.48 -1.51
N ILE A 138 -5.82 6.86 -0.85
CA ILE A 138 -6.76 7.57 0.04
C ILE A 138 -6.01 8.22 1.21
N ASN A 139 -5.04 7.52 1.80
CA ASN A 139 -4.24 8.05 2.91
C ASN A 139 -3.41 9.27 2.48
N MET A 140 -2.75 9.22 1.31
CA MET A 140 -2.05 10.39 0.77
C MET A 140 -3.00 11.55 0.48
N ALA A 141 -4.18 11.30 -0.09
CA ALA A 141 -5.17 12.33 -0.37
C ALA A 141 -5.72 12.99 0.91
N ALA A 142 -5.91 12.20 1.97
CA ALA A 142 -6.33 12.72 3.28
C ALA A 142 -5.27 13.66 3.86
N LEU A 143 -3.98 13.30 3.77
CA LEU A 143 -2.88 14.17 4.18
C LEU A 143 -2.83 15.46 3.35
N ASP A 144 -2.99 15.36 2.03
CA ASP A 144 -3.04 16.52 1.13
C ASP A 144 -4.16 17.48 1.51
N CYS A 145 -5.38 16.97 1.72
CA CYS A 145 -6.52 17.79 2.14
C CYS A 145 -6.24 18.53 3.45
N VAL A 146 -5.60 17.86 4.43
CA VAL A 146 -5.21 18.48 5.70
C VAL A 146 -4.14 19.55 5.48
N LEU A 147 -3.15 19.29 4.63
CA LEU A 147 -2.07 20.22 4.29
C LEU A 147 -2.59 21.46 3.56
N GLN A 148 -3.42 21.29 2.53
CA GLN A 148 -4.01 22.41 1.77
C GLN A 148 -4.84 23.33 2.65
N MET A 149 -5.54 22.76 3.62
CA MET A 149 -6.33 23.55 4.56
C MET A 149 -5.41 24.24 5.58
N ARG A 150 -4.55 23.49 6.27
CA ARG A 150 -3.87 23.93 7.51
C ARG A 150 -2.45 24.44 7.30
N GLY A 151 -1.86 24.20 6.14
CA GLY A 151 -0.43 24.38 5.86
C GLY A 151 0.48 23.38 6.58
N ARG A 152 -0.05 22.53 7.47
CA ARG A 152 0.68 21.57 8.30
C ARG A 152 -0.21 20.43 8.77
N LEU A 153 0.37 19.26 9.04
CA LEU A 153 -0.32 18.11 9.61
C LEU A 153 -0.61 18.29 11.10
N GLY A 154 0.32 18.93 11.82
CA GLY A 154 0.31 19.06 13.28
C GLY A 154 0.91 17.84 14.01
N PHE A 155 1.56 16.93 13.28
CA PHE A 155 2.26 15.76 13.79
C PHE A 155 3.40 15.40 12.84
N ASN A 156 4.39 14.67 13.34
CA ASN A 156 5.38 13.98 12.50
C ASN A 156 4.70 12.78 11.84
N SER A 157 5.02 12.52 10.57
CA SER A 157 4.46 11.38 9.85
C SER A 157 5.57 10.55 9.23
N VAL A 158 5.48 9.24 9.42
CA VAL A 158 6.35 8.25 8.79
C VAL A 158 5.47 7.26 8.05
N PHE A 159 5.83 6.88 6.84
CA PHE A 159 5.16 5.84 6.07
C PHE A 159 6.16 4.76 5.67
N LEU A 160 5.73 3.50 5.72
CA LEU A 160 6.43 2.37 5.14
C LEU A 160 5.51 1.75 4.09
N ILE A 161 5.97 1.74 2.84
CA ILE A 161 5.30 1.04 1.73
C ILE A 161 6.20 -0.11 1.30
N GLU A 162 5.78 -1.36 1.57
CA GLU A 162 6.53 -2.53 1.12
C GLU A 162 6.05 -3.05 -0.24
N THR A 163 6.75 -4.04 -0.80
CA THR A 163 6.38 -4.69 -2.08
C THR A 163 6.49 -6.21 -2.01
N GLY A 164 6.25 -6.79 -0.84
CA GLY A 164 6.25 -8.24 -0.65
C GLY A 164 5.17 -8.76 0.28
N GLU A 165 4.12 -7.97 0.57
CA GLU A 165 3.05 -8.39 1.49
C GLU A 165 2.37 -9.67 0.98
N GLU A 166 2.11 -9.73 -0.33
CA GLU A 166 1.37 -10.80 -1.00
C GLU A 166 2.16 -12.12 -1.11
N ILE A 167 3.41 -12.10 -0.66
CA ILE A 167 4.30 -13.26 -0.49
C ILE A 167 4.73 -13.46 0.98
N GLY A 168 4.03 -12.84 1.93
CA GLY A 168 4.21 -13.01 3.37
C GLY A 168 5.18 -12.04 4.02
N SER A 169 5.38 -10.86 3.43
CA SER A 169 6.31 -9.81 3.88
C SER A 169 7.74 -10.29 4.21
N PRO A 170 8.44 -11.04 3.34
CA PRO A 170 9.81 -11.48 3.61
C PRO A 170 10.71 -10.28 3.88
N GLY A 171 11.45 -10.29 5.00
CA GLY A 171 12.39 -9.22 5.34
C GLY A 171 11.81 -7.99 6.01
N LEU A 172 10.47 -7.86 6.13
CA LEU A 172 9.84 -6.70 6.79
C LEU A 172 10.31 -6.54 8.23
N ARG A 173 10.41 -7.64 8.97
CA ARG A 173 10.88 -7.63 10.36
C ARG A 173 12.31 -7.10 10.46
N GLU A 174 13.18 -7.52 9.55
CA GLU A 174 14.58 -7.13 9.50
C GLU A 174 14.74 -5.66 9.15
N VAL A 175 13.98 -5.16 8.16
CA VAL A 175 13.93 -3.73 7.80
C VAL A 175 13.43 -2.90 8.98
N CYS A 176 12.32 -3.29 9.62
CA CYS A 176 11.78 -2.58 10.77
C CYS A 176 12.77 -2.51 11.94
N ARG A 177 13.57 -3.55 12.17
CA ARG A 177 14.65 -3.54 13.16
C ARG A 177 15.81 -2.63 12.76
N MET A 178 16.24 -2.68 11.50
CA MET A 178 17.35 -1.88 10.99
C MET A 178 17.04 -0.37 11.04
N TYR A 179 15.80 0.01 10.75
CA TYR A 179 15.35 1.40 10.70
C TYR A 179 14.45 1.79 11.88
N GLN A 180 14.53 1.06 13.00
CA GLN A 180 13.65 1.24 14.18
C GLN A 180 13.57 2.69 14.68
N ASP A 181 14.70 3.41 14.67
CA ASP A 181 14.76 4.79 15.18
C ASP A 181 13.98 5.75 14.28
N ARG A 182 13.98 5.51 12.97
CA ARG A 182 13.22 6.30 11.99
C ARG A 182 11.74 5.97 12.02
N LEU A 183 11.41 4.69 12.18
CA LEU A 183 10.04 4.18 12.19
C LEU A 183 9.34 4.36 13.55
N ARG A 184 10.06 4.79 14.59
CA ARG A 184 9.49 5.01 15.92
C ARG A 184 8.32 6.01 15.86
N ALA A 185 7.18 5.60 16.39
CA ALA A 185 5.96 6.36 16.39
C ALA A 185 5.10 6.11 17.63
N ASP A 186 4.17 7.04 17.90
CA ASP A 186 3.22 6.94 19.02
C ASP A 186 1.97 6.15 18.65
N VAL A 187 1.64 6.11 17.35
CA VAL A 187 0.49 5.37 16.81
C VAL A 187 0.82 4.81 15.44
N LEU A 188 0.37 3.58 15.18
CA LEU A 188 0.38 2.95 13.87
C LEU A 188 -1.04 2.94 13.30
N ILE A 189 -1.19 3.42 12.07
CA ILE A 189 -2.43 3.39 11.29
C ILE A 189 -2.14 2.66 9.98
N ALA A 190 -2.61 1.42 9.88
CA ALA A 190 -2.60 0.65 8.64
C ALA A 190 -4.01 0.67 8.04
N SER A 191 -4.10 0.87 6.73
CA SER A 191 -5.36 0.74 5.99
C SER A 191 -5.24 -0.47 5.11
N ASP A 192 -5.46 -1.64 5.69
CA ASP A 192 -5.29 -2.90 4.98
C ASP A 192 -6.17 -3.98 5.60
N GLY A 193 -7.16 -4.44 4.83
CA GLY A 193 -8.17 -5.39 5.30
C GLY A 193 -9.61 -5.04 4.95
N PRO A 194 -10.51 -6.04 5.03
CA PRO A 194 -11.88 -5.91 4.58
C PRO A 194 -12.72 -5.05 5.53
N ARG A 195 -13.74 -4.38 4.99
CA ARG A 195 -14.81 -3.79 5.82
C ARG A 195 -15.80 -4.88 6.21
N LEU A 196 -16.29 -4.86 7.45
CA LEU A 196 -17.35 -5.79 7.89
C LEU A 196 -18.70 -5.48 7.23
N ALA A 197 -18.98 -4.20 6.98
CA ALA A 197 -20.16 -3.74 6.28
C ALA A 197 -19.86 -2.42 5.53
N PRO A 198 -20.40 -2.18 4.32
CA PRO A 198 -20.15 -0.97 3.55
C PRO A 198 -20.51 0.34 4.27
N GLU A 199 -21.64 0.35 4.97
CA GLU A 199 -22.24 1.51 5.62
C GLU A 199 -21.66 1.83 7.01
N ARG A 200 -20.84 0.93 7.57
CA ARG A 200 -20.30 1.07 8.91
C ARG A 200 -18.76 1.04 8.91
N PRO A 201 -18.10 2.14 9.32
CA PRO A 201 -16.66 2.14 9.54
C PRO A 201 -16.24 1.01 10.49
N THR A 202 -15.17 0.32 10.15
CA THR A 202 -14.62 -0.76 10.97
C THR A 202 -13.20 -0.39 11.41
N ILE A 203 -12.92 -0.55 12.70
CA ILE A 203 -11.57 -0.41 13.26
C ILE A 203 -11.15 -1.78 13.76
N PHE A 204 -10.08 -2.32 13.19
CA PHE A 204 -9.44 -3.54 13.68
C PHE A 204 -8.29 -3.15 14.62
N LEU A 205 -8.22 -3.84 15.77
CA LEU A 205 -7.18 -3.63 16.78
C LEU A 205 -6.23 -4.84 16.88
N GLY A 206 -6.31 -5.77 15.93
CA GLY A 206 -5.47 -6.95 15.85
C GLY A 206 -5.85 -7.84 14.67
N ALA A 207 -4.91 -8.68 14.27
CA ALA A 207 -5.09 -9.69 13.23
C ALA A 207 -4.82 -11.10 13.81
N ARG A 208 -5.35 -12.13 13.14
CA ARG A 208 -5.02 -13.52 13.46
C ARG A 208 -3.64 -13.87 12.89
N GLY A 209 -2.91 -14.75 13.57
CA GLY A 209 -1.76 -15.42 12.96
C GLY A 209 -2.21 -16.49 11.96
N ALA A 210 -1.31 -16.85 11.05
CA ALA A 210 -1.50 -17.96 10.10
C ALA A 210 -0.25 -18.85 10.08
N MET A 211 -0.45 -20.14 9.83
CA MET A 211 0.61 -21.11 9.59
C MET A 211 0.20 -21.97 8.39
N ASN A 212 0.92 -21.80 7.28
CA ASN A 212 0.73 -22.61 6.08
C ASN A 212 1.58 -23.88 6.21
N PHE A 213 1.04 -25.01 5.73
CA PHE A 213 1.75 -26.28 5.65
C PHE A 213 1.31 -27.03 4.39
N ASP A 214 2.24 -27.73 3.77
CA ASP A 214 1.97 -28.62 2.64
C ASP A 214 1.91 -30.07 3.16
N LEU A 215 0.87 -30.81 2.75
CA LEU A 215 0.80 -32.25 2.99
C LEU A 215 1.22 -32.96 1.71
N ILE A 216 2.40 -33.57 1.75
CA ILE A 216 2.94 -34.34 0.63
C ILE A 216 2.73 -35.82 0.93
N VAL A 217 2.14 -36.54 -0.01
CA VAL A 217 1.98 -37.99 0.04
C VAL A 217 2.72 -38.60 -1.13
N ASP A 218 3.80 -39.31 -0.84
CA ASP A 218 4.48 -40.14 -1.82
C ASP A 218 3.68 -41.43 -1.99
N LEU A 219 2.84 -41.46 -3.03
CA LEU A 219 2.16 -42.67 -3.43
C LEU A 219 3.20 -43.62 -4.03
N ARG A 220 3.16 -44.91 -3.64
CA ARG A 220 3.90 -45.95 -4.35
C ARG A 220 3.50 -45.96 -5.83
N ASP A 221 4.47 -46.20 -6.73
CA ASP A 221 4.28 -46.20 -8.19
C ASP A 221 3.25 -47.24 -8.69
N GLY A 222 2.81 -48.17 -7.84
CA GLY A 222 1.82 -49.18 -8.19
C GLY A 222 1.43 -50.08 -7.04
N GLY A 223 0.36 -50.84 -7.25
CA GLY A 223 -0.28 -51.66 -6.24
C GLY A 223 -0.06 -53.16 -6.36
N HIS A 224 1.17 -53.66 -6.48
CA HIS A 224 1.50 -55.09 -6.33
C HIS A 224 2.90 -55.27 -5.77
#